data_AF-A0A838ULI4-F1
#
_entry.id   AF-A0A838ULI4-F1
#
_cell.length_a   1.000
_cell.length_b   1.000
_cell.length_c   1.000
_cell.angle_alpha   90.00
_cell.angle_beta   90.00
_cell.angle_gamma   90.00
#
_symmetry.space_group_name_H-M   'P 1'
#
loop_
_entity.id
_entity.type
_entity.pdbx_description
1 polymer ?
#
loop_
_entity_poly.entity_id
_entity_poly.type
_entity_poly.pdbx_seq_one_letter_code
_entity_poly.pdbx_strand_id
1 'polypeptide(L)'
;MRVARGIEIGAGLLASLWGIGALIWVLFGPTYTHVSGSPTGGPDHVSQSSLLTQGIHPETVGFLVFFGVILASIGVSAYFDGTQKGQPTARIVLAGGTAFLGILSCLAILSFGVFLIPSFLFALVAMILSFVNYVPATDKGATGV
;
A
#
# COMPACT_ATOMS: atom_id res chain seq x y z
N MET A 1 -19.75 -12.25 -14.29
CA MET A 1 -18.63 -11.31 -14.56
C MET A 1 -18.77 -9.95 -13.87
N ARG A 2 -19.96 -9.31 -13.79
CA ARG A 2 -20.10 -7.99 -13.12
C ARG A 2 -19.81 -8.00 -11.61
N VAL A 3 -20.20 -9.05 -10.90
CA VAL A 3 -19.96 -9.19 -9.45
C VAL A 3 -18.46 -9.33 -9.14
N ALA A 4 -17.72 -10.14 -9.90
CA ALA A 4 -16.28 -10.33 -9.72
C ALA A 4 -15.49 -9.02 -9.90
N ARG A 5 -15.87 -8.17 -10.87
CA ARG A 5 -15.28 -6.83 -11.06
C ARG A 5 -15.61 -5.88 -9.92
N GLY A 6 -16.82 -5.96 -9.37
CA GLY A 6 -17.19 -5.16 -8.19
C GLY A 6 -16.35 -5.51 -6.96
N ILE A 7 -16.06 -6.80 -6.77
CA ILE A 7 -15.21 -7.28 -5.67
C ILE A 7 -13.75 -6.85 -5.88
N GLU A 8 -13.25 -6.90 -7.10
CA GLU A 8 -11.89 -6.45 -7.45
C GLU A 8 -11.67 -4.96 -7.14
N ILE A 9 -12.60 -4.11 -7.59
CA ILE A 9 -12.59 -2.66 -7.31
C ILE A 9 -12.71 -2.42 -5.80
N GLY A 10 -13.65 -3.09 -5.14
CA GLY A 10 -13.87 -2.96 -3.71
C GLY A 10 -12.65 -3.36 -2.89
N ALA A 11 -12.00 -4.48 -3.23
CA ALA A 11 -10.80 -4.96 -2.56
C ALA A 11 -9.61 -4.02 -2.77
N GLY A 12 -9.36 -3.53 -3.99
CA GLY A 12 -8.27 -2.60 -4.25
C GLY A 12 -8.46 -1.24 -3.57
N LEU A 13 -9.70 -0.72 -3.55
CA LEU A 13 -10.02 0.52 -2.83
C LEU A 13 -9.90 0.34 -1.31
N LEU A 14 -10.40 -0.77 -0.75
CA LEU A 14 -10.24 -1.08 0.67
C LEU A 14 -8.77 -1.25 1.04
N ALA A 15 -7.96 -1.90 0.20
CA ALA A 15 -6.52 -2.01 0.40
C ALA A 15 -5.86 -0.64 0.51
N SER A 16 -6.16 0.26 -0.43
CA SER A 16 -5.63 1.62 -0.47
C SER A 16 -6.07 2.43 0.75
N LEU A 17 -7.38 2.45 1.06
CA LEU A 17 -7.93 3.18 2.19
C LEU A 17 -7.39 2.67 3.53
N TRP A 18 -7.32 1.36 3.73
CA TRP A 18 -6.78 0.76 4.94
C TRP A 18 -5.28 1.06 5.08
N GLY A 19 -4.52 0.95 3.99
CA GLY A 19 -3.09 1.25 4.00
C GLY A 19 -2.81 2.71 4.31
N ILE A 20 -3.57 3.65 3.72
CA ILE A 20 -3.45 5.08 4.01
C ILE A 20 -3.85 5.35 5.47
N GLY A 21 -4.93 4.72 5.96
CA GLY A 21 -5.32 4.78 7.36
C GLY A 21 -4.22 4.28 8.31
N ALA A 22 -3.54 3.19 7.95
CA ALA A 22 -2.40 2.69 8.71
C ALA A 22 -1.21 3.66 8.71
N LEU A 23 -0.90 4.32 7.59
CA LEU A 23 0.14 5.35 7.52
C LEU A 23 -0.20 6.57 8.39
N ILE A 24 -1.46 7.03 8.37
CA ILE A 24 -1.94 8.10 9.25
C ILE A 24 -1.82 7.66 10.70
N TRP A 25 -2.22 6.42 11.02
CA TRP A 25 -2.05 5.89 12.36
C TRP A 25 -0.59 5.90 12.79
N VAL A 26 0.36 5.47 11.96
CA VAL A 26 1.80 5.53 12.30
C VAL A 26 2.27 6.95 12.62
N LEU A 27 1.77 7.96 11.90
CA LEU A 27 2.15 9.36 12.12
C LEU A 27 1.59 9.96 13.42
N PHE A 28 0.34 9.65 13.76
CA PHE A 28 -0.41 10.34 14.81
C PHE A 28 -0.74 9.48 16.04
N GLY A 29 -0.78 8.16 15.89
CA GLY A 29 -1.34 7.21 16.85
C GLY A 29 -0.36 6.73 17.91
N PRO A 30 0.68 5.94 17.54
CA PRO A 30 1.61 5.40 18.52
C PRO A 30 2.53 6.51 19.06
N THR A 31 2.67 6.52 20.37
CA THR A 31 3.73 7.26 21.05
C THR A 31 4.97 6.39 21.13
N TYR A 32 6.09 6.95 20.71
CA TYR A 32 7.38 6.28 20.71
C TYR A 32 8.18 6.76 21.92
N THR A 33 8.74 5.80 22.66
CA THR A 33 9.63 6.08 23.77
C THR A 33 10.98 6.52 23.21
N HIS A 34 11.46 7.68 23.61
CA HIS A 34 12.79 8.18 23.26
C HIS A 34 13.51 8.64 24.51
N VAL A 35 14.83 8.51 24.45
CA VAL A 35 15.74 8.93 25.51
C VAL A 35 16.37 10.23 25.05
N SER A 36 15.98 11.34 25.66
CA SER A 36 16.66 12.62 25.48
C SER A 36 17.80 12.70 26.48
N GLY A 37 19.03 12.54 26.00
CA GLY A 37 20.23 12.74 26.82
C GLY A 37 20.45 14.22 27.10
N SER A 38 20.73 14.55 28.36
CA SER A 38 21.10 15.91 28.73
C SER A 38 22.53 16.20 28.26
N PRO A 39 22.77 17.23 27.41
CA PRO A 39 24.12 17.56 26.94
C PRO A 39 25.09 17.98 28.05
N THR A 40 24.58 18.22 29.27
CA THR A 40 25.35 18.59 30.47
C THR A 40 25.61 17.43 31.44
N GLY A 41 25.37 16.17 31.03
CA GLY A 41 25.66 14.99 31.86
C GLY A 41 24.67 14.73 32.99
N GLY A 42 23.48 15.34 32.91
CA GLY A 42 22.35 15.03 33.80
C GLY A 42 21.68 13.69 33.44
N PRO A 43 20.79 13.17 34.32
CA PRO A 43 20.12 11.90 34.09
C PRO A 43 19.31 11.92 32.80
N ASP A 44 19.35 10.82 32.06
CA ASP A 44 18.58 10.63 30.85
C ASP A 44 17.08 10.70 31.14
N HIS A 45 16.37 11.54 30.38
CA HIS A 45 14.92 11.64 30.48
C HIS A 45 14.28 10.75 29.43
N VAL A 46 13.49 9.78 29.89
CA VAL A 46 12.66 8.92 29.05
C VAL A 46 11.32 9.60 28.83
N SER A 47 11.04 10.01 27.59
CA SER A 47 9.78 10.65 27.20
C SER A 47 9.07 9.87 26.11
N GLN A 48 7.74 9.97 26.07
CA GLN A 48 6.92 9.36 25.03
C GLN A 48 6.27 10.46 24.18
N SER A 49 6.49 10.42 22.86
CA SER A 49 5.89 11.38 21.93
C SER A 49 5.52 10.71 20.63
N SER A 50 4.52 11.25 19.92
CA SER A 50 4.22 10.81 18.55
C SER A 50 5.33 11.23 17.59
N LEU A 51 5.48 10.51 16.47
CA LEU A 51 6.50 10.80 15.45
C LEU A 51 6.43 12.25 14.94
N LEU A 52 5.22 12.77 14.78
CA LEU A 52 5.01 14.16 14.37
C LEU A 52 5.58 15.16 15.38
N THR A 53 5.41 14.88 16.68
CA THR A 53 5.86 15.76 17.77
C THR A 53 7.37 15.71 17.97
N GLN A 54 7.97 14.55 17.69
CA GLN A 54 9.40 14.32 17.84
C GLN A 54 10.24 14.96 16.71
N GLY A 55 9.61 15.42 15.63
CA GLY A 55 10.28 15.91 14.44
C GLY A 55 10.72 14.75 13.55
N ILE A 56 9.96 14.50 12.50
CA ILE A 56 10.22 13.40 11.57
C ILE A 56 11.43 13.76 10.71
N HIS A 57 12.42 12.87 10.64
CA HIS A 57 13.53 13.03 9.71
C HIS A 57 13.00 13.15 8.25
N PRO A 58 13.57 14.03 7.42
CA PRO A 58 13.12 14.23 6.04
C PRO A 58 13.06 12.93 5.23
N GLU A 59 14.00 12.01 5.48
CA GLU A 59 14.06 10.70 4.84
C GLU A 59 12.82 9.83 5.16
N THR A 60 12.38 9.84 6.42
CA THR A 60 11.18 9.11 6.86
C THR A 60 9.91 9.70 6.25
N VAL A 61 9.84 11.03 6.10
CA VAL A 61 8.72 11.68 5.40
C VAL A 61 8.68 11.25 3.93
N GLY A 62 9.84 11.27 3.25
CA GLY A 62 9.95 10.80 1.86
C GLY A 62 9.50 9.35 1.69
N PHE A 63 9.92 8.47 2.61
CA PHE A 63 9.52 7.07 2.61
C PHE A 63 8.00 6.90 2.81
N LEU A 64 7.38 7.61 3.75
CA LEU A 64 5.94 7.56 4.01
C LEU A 64 5.11 8.08 2.84
N VAL A 65 5.55 9.19 2.22
CA VAL A 65 4.89 9.75 1.02
C VAL A 65 4.97 8.75 -0.14
N PHE A 66 6.14 8.17 -0.38
CA PHE A 66 6.32 7.14 -1.40
C PHE A 66 5.40 5.93 -1.16
N PHE A 67 5.28 5.50 0.10
CA PHE A 67 4.34 4.46 0.51
C PHE A 67 2.88 4.82 0.19
N GLY A 68 2.48 6.05 0.50
CA GLY A 68 1.16 6.57 0.20
C GLY A 68 0.86 6.60 -1.29
N VAL A 69 1.84 6.97 -2.13
CA VAL A 69 1.71 6.95 -3.59
C VAL A 69 1.49 5.53 -4.12
N ILE A 70 2.17 4.53 -3.58
CA ILE A 70 1.97 3.12 -3.95
C ILE A 70 0.57 2.63 -3.57
N LEU A 71 0.12 2.97 -2.36
CA LEU A 71 -1.24 2.61 -1.94
C LEU A 71 -2.31 3.30 -2.78
N ALA A 72 -2.11 4.56 -3.15
CA ALA A 72 -3.00 5.26 -4.06
C ALA A 72 -2.99 4.64 -5.46
N SER A 73 -1.81 4.25 -5.99
CA SER A 73 -1.69 3.64 -7.31
C SER A 73 -2.38 2.27 -7.38
N ILE A 74 -2.35 1.47 -6.30
CA ILE A 74 -3.11 0.20 -6.21
C ILE A 74 -4.61 0.46 -6.31
N GLY A 75 -5.15 1.41 -5.53
CA GLY A 75 -6.58 1.74 -5.55
C GLY A 75 -7.05 2.26 -6.91
N VAL A 76 -6.28 3.16 -7.51
CA VAL A 76 -6.56 3.72 -8.84
C VAL A 76 -6.48 2.65 -9.93
N SER A 77 -5.48 1.77 -9.87
CA SER A 77 -5.31 0.69 -10.85
C SER A 77 -6.43 -0.34 -10.76
N ALA A 78 -6.87 -0.70 -9.54
CA ALA A 78 -8.02 -1.59 -9.34
C ALA A 78 -9.31 -1.00 -9.91
N TYR A 79 -9.51 0.32 -9.74
CA TYR A 79 -10.64 1.01 -10.32
C TYR A 79 -10.61 0.99 -11.85
N PHE A 80 -9.46 1.31 -12.45
CA PHE A 80 -9.33 1.32 -13.92
C PHE A 80 -9.42 -0.08 -14.53
N ASP A 81 -8.81 -1.12 -13.92
CA ASP A 81 -8.90 -2.49 -14.44
C ASP A 81 -10.33 -3.06 -14.32
N GLY A 82 -11.03 -2.75 -13.23
CA GLY A 82 -12.41 -3.19 -13.01
C GLY A 82 -13.45 -2.47 -13.87
N THR A 83 -13.20 -1.21 -14.27
CA THR A 83 -14.15 -0.39 -15.06
C THR A 83 -13.85 -0.41 -16.56
N GLN A 84 -12.59 -0.39 -16.97
CA GLN A 84 -12.16 -0.39 -18.36
C GLN A 84 -11.67 -1.80 -18.69
N LYS A 85 -12.26 -2.44 -19.71
CA LYS A 85 -12.01 -3.84 -20.11
C LYS A 85 -10.52 -4.23 -20.13
N GLY A 86 -9.98 -4.68 -18.99
CA GLY A 86 -8.71 -5.38 -18.88
C GLY A 86 -7.52 -4.69 -19.53
N GLN A 87 -7.30 -3.39 -19.27
CA GLN A 87 -6.10 -2.75 -19.78
C GLN A 87 -4.86 -3.41 -19.16
N PRO A 88 -3.92 -3.96 -19.96
CA PRO A 88 -2.77 -4.68 -19.44
C PRO A 88 -1.90 -3.79 -18.54
N THR A 89 -1.85 -2.49 -18.81
CA THR A 89 -1.11 -1.51 -18.01
C THR A 89 -1.62 -1.40 -16.58
N ALA A 90 -2.94 -1.31 -16.36
CA ALA A 90 -3.52 -1.21 -15.02
C ALA A 90 -3.20 -2.46 -14.18
N ARG A 91 -3.16 -3.63 -14.83
CA ARG A 91 -2.81 -4.91 -14.21
C ARG A 91 -1.36 -5.00 -13.81
N ILE A 92 -0.46 -4.55 -14.69
CA ILE A 92 0.98 -4.49 -14.40
C ILE A 92 1.23 -3.56 -13.22
N VAL A 93 0.57 -2.40 -13.18
CA VAL A 93 0.70 -1.45 -12.06
C VAL A 93 0.12 -2.04 -10.77
N LEU A 94 -1.03 -2.72 -10.84
CA LEU A 94 -1.62 -3.37 -9.67
C LEU A 94 -0.75 -4.52 -9.15
N ALA A 95 -0.26 -5.38 -10.04
CA ALA A 95 0.65 -6.49 -9.69
C ALA A 95 1.98 -5.97 -9.13
N GLY A 96 2.59 -4.99 -9.79
CA GLY A 96 3.82 -4.34 -9.35
C GLY A 96 3.64 -3.64 -8.01
N GLY A 97 2.54 -2.89 -7.84
CA GLY A 97 2.18 -2.21 -6.60
C GLY A 97 1.98 -3.19 -5.44
N THR A 98 1.22 -4.28 -5.66
CA THR A 98 1.00 -5.32 -4.64
C THR A 98 2.30 -6.05 -4.26
N ALA A 99 3.13 -6.42 -5.23
CA ALA A 99 4.43 -7.06 -4.97
C ALA A 99 5.36 -6.13 -4.19
N PHE A 100 5.42 -4.85 -4.57
CA PHE A 100 6.23 -3.86 -3.89
C PHE A 100 5.71 -3.57 -2.48
N LEU A 101 4.39 -3.48 -2.29
CA LEU A 101 3.75 -3.37 -0.99
C LEU A 101 4.11 -4.57 -0.10
N GLY A 102 4.18 -5.77 -0.65
CA GLY A 102 4.63 -6.98 0.07
C GLY A 102 6.08 -6.89 0.53
N ILE A 103 7.00 -6.50 -0.36
CA ILE A 103 8.42 -6.31 -0.03
C ILE A 103 8.57 -5.25 1.06
N LEU A 104 7.92 -4.10 0.88
CA LEU A 104 7.94 -3.02 1.85
C LEU A 104 7.34 -3.42 3.20
N SER A 105 6.24 -4.19 3.20
CA SER A 105 5.64 -4.71 4.43
C SER A 105 6.56 -5.69 5.15
N CYS A 106 7.28 -6.54 4.41
CA CYS A 106 8.33 -7.41 4.96
C CYS A 106 9.48 -6.61 5.60
N LEU A 107 9.95 -5.55 4.93
CA LEU A 107 10.97 -4.66 5.49
C LEU A 107 10.45 -3.90 6.72
N ALA A 108 9.16 -3.56 6.75
CA ALA A 108 8.53 -2.80 7.83
C ALA A 108 8.02 -3.67 9.00
N ILE A 109 8.03 -5.01 8.90
CA ILE A 109 7.40 -5.93 9.86
C ILE A 109 7.90 -5.74 11.30
N LEU A 110 9.17 -5.37 11.49
CA LEU A 110 9.79 -5.16 12.80
C LEU A 110 9.43 -3.80 13.44
N SER A 111 8.77 -2.89 12.71
CA SER A 111 8.48 -1.54 13.19
C SER A 111 6.98 -1.23 13.20
N PHE A 112 6.31 -1.30 12.06
CA PHE A 112 4.88 -0.96 11.92
C PHE A 112 4.14 -1.83 10.88
N GLY A 113 4.86 -2.76 10.25
CA GLY A 113 4.38 -3.57 9.12
C GLY A 113 3.19 -4.47 9.44
N VAL A 114 2.94 -4.79 10.72
CA VAL A 114 1.78 -5.58 11.13
C VAL A 114 0.46 -4.89 10.74
N PHE A 115 0.40 -3.56 10.82
CA PHE A 115 -0.79 -2.79 10.43
C PHE A 115 -1.01 -2.74 8.91
N LEU A 116 0.01 -3.06 8.11
CA LEU A 116 -0.06 -3.12 6.65
C LEU A 116 -0.52 -4.49 6.13
N ILE A 117 -0.48 -5.54 6.96
CA ILE A 117 -0.89 -6.90 6.57
C ILE A 117 -2.32 -6.95 6.00
N PRO A 118 -3.35 -6.31 6.61
CA PRO A 118 -4.70 -6.34 6.04
C PRO A 118 -4.76 -5.65 4.67
N SER A 119 -4.06 -4.54 4.49
CA SER A 119 -3.95 -3.82 3.22
C SER A 119 -3.30 -4.70 2.14
N PHE A 120 -2.22 -5.40 2.49
CA PHE A 120 -1.56 -6.35 1.60
C PHE A 120 -2.48 -7.51 1.19
N LEU A 121 -3.23 -8.10 2.13
CA LEU A 121 -4.18 -9.17 1.83
C LEU A 121 -5.27 -8.71 0.85
N PHE A 122 -5.83 -7.52 1.06
CA PHE A 122 -6.83 -6.97 0.14
C PHE A 122 -6.25 -6.66 -1.25
N ALA A 123 -5.02 -6.13 -1.32
CA ALA A 123 -4.33 -5.89 -2.59
C ALA A 123 -4.03 -7.20 -3.34
N LEU A 124 -3.69 -8.26 -2.60
CA LEU A 124 -3.44 -9.59 -3.13
C LEU A 124 -4.71 -10.25 -3.67
N VAL A 125 -5.84 -10.11 -2.98
CA VAL A 125 -7.15 -10.56 -3.48
C VAL A 125 -7.53 -9.82 -4.77
N ALA A 126 -7.36 -8.50 -4.81
CA ALA A 126 -7.60 -7.72 -6.03
C ALA A 126 -6.71 -8.17 -7.20
N MET A 127 -5.43 -8.45 -6.92
CA MET A 127 -4.48 -8.95 -7.93
C MET A 127 -4.89 -10.32 -8.49
N ILE A 128 -5.23 -11.28 -7.62
CA ILE A 128 -5.67 -12.60 -8.06
C ILE A 128 -6.93 -12.50 -8.93
N LEU A 129 -7.92 -11.69 -8.51
CA LEU A 129 -9.15 -11.51 -9.26
C LEU A 129 -8.90 -10.86 -10.63
N SER A 130 -8.01 -9.85 -10.69
CA SER A 130 -7.61 -9.23 -11.95
C SER A 130 -7.04 -10.28 -12.92
N PHE A 131 -6.11 -11.13 -12.46
CA PHE A 131 -5.51 -12.18 -13.29
C PHE A 131 -6.52 -13.25 -13.73
N VAL A 132 -7.38 -13.72 -12.83
CA VAL A 132 -8.40 -14.74 -13.15
C VAL A 132 -9.45 -14.22 -14.14
N ASN A 133 -9.79 -12.93 -14.04
CA ASN A 133 -10.72 -12.28 -14.96
C ASN A 133 -10.08 -11.88 -16.30
N TYR A 134 -8.78 -12.19 -16.52
CA TYR A 134 -8.13 -11.92 -17.79
C TYR A 134 -8.63 -12.88 -18.87
N VAL A 135 -9.30 -12.33 -19.87
CA VAL A 135 -9.45 -13.00 -21.16
C VAL A 135 -8.45 -12.31 -22.09
N PRO A 136 -7.29 -12.94 -22.40
CA PRO A 136 -6.43 -12.40 -23.44
C PRO A 136 -7.26 -12.29 -24.72
N ALA A 137 -7.15 -11.16 -25.41
CA ALA A 137 -7.68 -11.04 -26.76
C ALA A 137 -6.90 -12.05 -27.62
N THR A 138 -7.42 -13.28 -27.73
CA THR A 138 -6.92 -14.25 -28.69
C THR A 138 -7.14 -13.65 -30.06
N ASP A 139 -6.01 -13.29 -30.65
CA ASP A 139 -5.74 -13.04 -32.05
C ASP A 139 -6.75 -13.72 -32.97
N LYS A 140 -7.81 -12.99 -33.34
CA LYS A 140 -8.69 -13.30 -34.48
C LYS A 140 -8.21 -12.55 -35.72
N GLY A 141 -6.89 -12.41 -35.89
CA GLY A 141 -6.28 -11.70 -37.02
C GLY A 141 -5.50 -12.57 -38.00
N ALA A 142 -5.27 -13.86 -37.72
CA ALA A 142 -4.42 -14.73 -38.56
C ALA A 142 -5.17 -15.74 -39.45
N THR A 143 -6.44 -15.51 -39.76
CA THR A 143 -7.14 -16.24 -40.84
C THR A 143 -8.09 -15.30 -41.57
N GLY A 144 -7.59 -14.61 -42.61
CA GLY A 144 -8.40 -13.73 -43.43
C GLY A 144 -7.60 -13.05 -44.52
N VAL A 145 -7.53 -13.74 -45.67
CA VAL A 145 -6.89 -13.40 -46.96
C VAL A 145 -5.44 -13.82 -47.09
#